data_AF-A0AAV6ZLW2-F1
#
_entry.id   AF-A0AAV6ZLW2-F1
#
_cell.length_a   1.000
_cell.length_b   1.000
_cell.length_c   1.000
_cell.angle_alpha   90.00
_cell.angle_beta   90.00
_cell.angle_gamma   90.00
#
_symmetry.space_group_name_H-M   'P 1'
#
loop_
_entity.id
_entity.type
_entity.pdbx_description
1 polymer ?
#
loop_
_entity_poly.entity_id
_entity_poly.type
_entity_poly.pdbx_seq_one_letter_code
_entity_poly.pdbx_strand_id
1 'polypeptide(L)'
;MAQVLHHIDGAFFHESWLSRIKEDVGENRRIKISNLKKILQGITDYYREVLNQHISEYLLPDLSQIAETSDPAEMGRLLQLILGCAVNCDKKQEHIQTIMTLEESVQHMVMTAIQELMSKDAVDSPTIEAAGDLEQQLKRSLELLQEAEAEKEELRQRCQELDLQVAGLQEERNSLLAENEVQNERLNLLDSSEEPTTIVAKKYLQIQLEQLQEENYRLEAAKDDYRAHCEELERQLIETQNRNDELASLAEESRALKDEIDFLRSAADKAAKLEATVESYRKKLEDLNDLRRQVKSLEDTNLMYMHNTVTLEEELKKANAARAQLETYKRQVQDLHTKLSMETKRADTMTYDMTRLQEKQEALVKEKERLIVQRDALKETNEELRCSLVQQDHLNQSGESGLKNNDNLAAELLPVEYREMFIRLQHENKMLRVQQEGSENERIAELQVQLEEKQRKMSELETENRLNQGRVEELHLQIGDLQKSLQNQGSEAEGAGVSPIIF
;
A
#
# COMPACT_ATOMS: atom_id res chain seq x y z
N MET A 1 10.16 -41.70 17.53
CA MET A 1 8.97 -41.03 16.95
C MET A 1 8.51 -41.69 15.65
N ALA A 2 9.24 -41.62 14.53
CA ALA A 2 8.80 -42.24 13.27
C ALA A 2 8.53 -43.75 13.37
N GLN A 3 9.42 -44.50 14.02
CA GLN A 3 9.23 -45.93 14.29
C GLN A 3 7.99 -46.22 15.16
N VAL A 4 7.66 -45.30 16.08
CA VAL A 4 6.47 -45.42 16.94
C VAL A 4 5.20 -45.23 16.11
N LEU A 5 5.17 -44.26 15.20
CA LEU A 5 4.05 -44.07 14.26
C LEU A 5 3.82 -45.29 13.36
N HIS A 6 4.92 -45.89 12.85
CA HIS A 6 4.84 -47.16 12.11
C HIS A 6 4.26 -48.31 12.95
N HIS A 7 4.57 -48.36 14.24
CA HIS A 7 4.02 -49.35 15.15
C HIS A 7 2.54 -49.12 15.47
N ILE A 8 2.12 -47.85 15.62
CA ILE A 8 0.73 -47.45 15.87
C ILE A 8 -0.16 -47.87 14.69
N ASP A 9 0.24 -47.54 13.47
CA ASP A 9 -0.51 -47.86 12.27
C ASP A 9 0.43 -48.11 11.08
N GLY A 10 0.85 -49.35 10.92
CA GLY A 10 1.74 -49.77 9.84
C GLY A 10 1.10 -49.73 8.44
N ALA A 11 -0.23 -49.60 8.35
CA ALA A 11 -0.92 -49.48 7.06
C ALA A 11 -0.77 -48.04 6.51
N PHE A 12 -0.95 -47.04 7.36
CA PHE A 12 -0.76 -45.63 6.97
C PHE A 12 0.73 -45.24 7.00
N PHE A 13 1.43 -45.51 8.11
CA PHE A 13 2.85 -45.21 8.27
C PHE A 13 3.72 -46.35 7.74
N HIS A 14 3.46 -46.84 6.53
CA HIS A 14 4.13 -48.00 5.93
C HIS A 14 5.67 -47.87 5.79
N GLU A 15 6.37 -48.98 5.55
CA GLU A 15 7.84 -49.03 5.44
C GLU A 15 8.43 -48.01 4.43
N SER A 16 7.72 -47.72 3.34
CA SER A 16 8.18 -46.75 2.33
C SER A 16 8.12 -45.29 2.78
N TRP A 17 7.33 -44.99 3.81
CA TRP A 17 7.31 -43.70 4.50
C TRP A 17 8.43 -43.65 5.53
N LEU A 18 8.58 -44.72 6.32
CA LEU A 18 9.62 -44.81 7.36
C LEU A 18 11.03 -44.71 6.76
N SER A 19 11.28 -45.32 5.60
CA SER A 19 12.57 -45.26 4.89
C SER A 19 12.96 -43.85 4.43
N ARG A 20 12.02 -42.89 4.41
CA ARG A 20 12.31 -41.47 4.12
C ARG A 20 12.93 -40.75 5.31
N ILE A 21 12.86 -41.32 6.50
CA ILE A 21 13.45 -40.79 7.72
C ILE A 21 14.88 -41.30 7.80
N LYS A 22 15.85 -40.39 7.81
CA LYS A 22 17.26 -40.77 7.89
C LYS A 22 17.62 -41.18 9.31
N GLU A 23 18.26 -42.33 9.47
CA GLU A 23 18.87 -42.79 10.72
C GLU A 23 20.27 -42.17 10.91
N ASP A 24 20.87 -42.31 12.09
CA ASP A 24 22.22 -41.83 12.43
C ASP A 24 22.49 -40.34 12.16
N VAL A 25 21.54 -39.49 12.55
CA VAL A 25 21.55 -38.04 12.28
C VAL A 25 22.64 -37.28 13.07
N GLY A 26 23.12 -37.83 14.19
CA GLY A 26 24.09 -37.17 15.08
C GLY A 26 23.62 -35.78 15.50
N GLU A 27 24.51 -34.78 15.44
CA GLU A 27 24.19 -33.36 15.71
C GLU A 27 23.81 -32.54 14.47
N ASN A 28 23.52 -33.20 13.35
CA ASN A 28 23.17 -32.48 12.11
C ASN A 28 21.74 -31.92 12.17
N ARG A 29 21.62 -30.69 12.67
CA ARG A 29 20.36 -29.94 12.84
C ARG A 29 19.50 -29.90 11.58
N ARG A 30 20.10 -29.76 10.39
CA ARG A 30 19.37 -29.71 9.12
C ARG A 30 18.63 -31.01 8.83
N ILE A 31 19.28 -32.14 9.10
CA ILE A 31 18.67 -33.47 8.93
C ILE A 31 17.64 -33.72 10.05
N LYS A 32 17.90 -33.28 11.30
CA LYS A 32 16.91 -33.34 12.40
C LYS A 32 15.63 -32.60 12.02
N ILE A 33 15.70 -31.33 11.61
CA ILE A 33 14.55 -30.54 11.15
C ILE A 33 13.85 -31.22 9.97
N SER A 34 14.61 -31.72 9.00
CA SER A 34 14.02 -32.40 7.84
C SER A 34 13.24 -33.67 8.23
N ASN A 35 13.74 -34.46 9.17
CA ASN A 35 13.04 -35.64 9.67
C ASN A 35 11.80 -35.25 10.49
N LEU A 36 11.94 -34.27 11.39
CA LEU A 36 10.83 -33.75 12.20
C LEU A 36 9.70 -33.19 11.34
N LYS A 37 10.00 -32.48 10.26
CA LYS A 37 8.99 -32.02 9.28
C LYS A 37 8.22 -33.16 8.65
N LYS A 38 8.89 -34.24 8.26
CA LYS A 38 8.23 -35.43 7.68
C LYS A 38 7.35 -36.16 8.70
N ILE A 39 7.81 -36.22 9.95
CA ILE A 39 7.05 -36.80 11.06
C ILE A 39 5.80 -35.98 11.34
N LEU A 40 5.95 -34.66 11.55
CA LEU A 40 4.80 -33.78 11.82
C LEU A 40 3.81 -33.82 10.65
N GLN A 41 4.29 -33.73 9.40
CA GLN A 41 3.42 -33.85 8.23
C GLN A 41 2.63 -35.16 8.23
N GLY A 42 3.30 -36.30 8.47
CA GLY A 42 2.62 -37.59 8.53
C GLY A 42 1.58 -37.67 9.65
N ILE A 43 1.84 -37.06 10.81
CA ILE A 43 0.86 -36.94 11.90
C ILE A 43 -0.34 -36.09 11.45
N THR A 44 -0.10 -34.90 10.89
CA THR A 44 -1.16 -34.00 10.44
C THR A 44 -2.04 -34.65 9.37
N ASP A 45 -1.43 -35.38 8.44
CA ASP A 45 -2.15 -36.13 7.40
C ASP A 45 -2.97 -37.27 8.02
N TYR A 46 -2.42 -38.00 9.00
CA TYR A 46 -3.16 -39.06 9.71
C TYR A 46 -4.39 -38.53 10.45
N TYR A 47 -4.23 -37.40 11.16
CA TYR A 47 -5.33 -36.73 11.86
C TYR A 47 -6.43 -36.31 10.89
N ARG A 48 -6.06 -35.78 9.73
CA ARG A 48 -7.00 -35.31 8.72
C ARG A 48 -7.68 -36.45 7.97
N GLU A 49 -6.91 -37.40 7.47
CA GLU A 49 -7.38 -38.43 6.51
C GLU A 49 -7.96 -39.66 7.21
N VAL A 50 -7.39 -40.07 8.35
CA VAL A 50 -7.81 -41.27 9.08
C VAL A 50 -8.72 -40.90 10.25
N LEU A 51 -8.28 -39.98 11.11
CA LEU A 51 -9.03 -39.65 12.34
C LEU A 51 -10.18 -38.65 12.10
N ASN A 52 -10.20 -37.97 10.94
CA ASN A 52 -11.13 -36.88 10.61
C ASN A 52 -11.21 -35.80 11.71
N GLN A 53 -10.06 -35.44 12.28
CA GLN A 53 -9.91 -34.44 13.33
C GLN A 53 -8.93 -33.34 12.90
N HIS A 54 -9.23 -32.09 13.28
CA HIS A 54 -8.34 -30.97 13.04
C HIS A 54 -7.40 -30.80 14.25
N ILE A 55 -6.10 -30.73 14.02
CA ILE A 55 -5.12 -30.37 15.05
C ILE A 55 -5.13 -28.85 15.20
N SER A 56 -5.44 -28.34 16.39
CA SER A 56 -5.42 -26.89 16.60
C SER A 56 -3.99 -26.33 16.55
N GLU A 57 -3.85 -25.09 16.07
CA GLU A 57 -2.54 -24.48 15.80
C GLU A 57 -1.66 -24.36 17.06
N TYR A 58 -2.27 -24.18 18.24
CA TYR A 58 -1.52 -24.11 19.51
C TYR A 58 -0.85 -25.43 19.90
N LEU A 59 -1.32 -26.57 19.37
CA LEU A 59 -0.73 -27.89 19.62
C LEU A 59 0.39 -28.24 18.63
N LEU A 60 0.60 -27.40 17.60
CA LEU A 60 1.68 -27.63 16.65
C LEU A 60 3.03 -27.27 17.29
N PRO A 61 4.01 -28.19 17.27
CA PRO A 61 5.31 -27.95 17.86
C PRO A 61 6.23 -27.09 16.97
N ASP A 62 7.03 -26.23 17.57
CA ASP A 62 8.13 -25.53 16.90
C ASP A 62 9.32 -26.48 16.66
N LEU A 63 9.36 -27.03 15.45
CA LEU A 63 10.39 -27.98 15.02
C LEU A 63 11.82 -27.40 15.06
N SER A 64 11.96 -26.07 15.03
CA SER A 64 13.27 -25.41 15.10
C SER A 64 13.83 -25.49 16.52
N GLN A 65 12.99 -25.22 17.53
CA GLN A 65 13.37 -25.33 18.94
C GLN A 65 13.71 -26.78 19.32
N ILE A 66 12.94 -27.76 18.81
CA ILE A 66 13.27 -29.18 19.01
C ILE A 66 14.66 -29.51 18.44
N ALA A 67 14.96 -29.04 17.23
CA ALA A 67 16.20 -29.40 16.55
C ALA A 67 17.44 -28.64 17.03
N GLU A 68 17.28 -27.41 17.52
CA GLU A 68 18.39 -26.52 17.91
C GLU A 68 18.71 -26.55 19.39
N THR A 69 17.67 -26.48 20.25
CA THR A 69 17.82 -26.40 21.71
C THR A 69 17.37 -27.67 22.42
N SER A 70 16.78 -28.64 21.70
CA SER A 70 16.17 -29.84 22.30
C SER A 70 15.17 -29.47 23.38
N ASP A 71 14.36 -28.44 23.09
CA ASP A 71 13.38 -27.93 24.03
C ASP A 71 12.39 -29.02 24.47
N PRO A 72 12.25 -29.27 25.80
CA PRO A 72 11.42 -30.35 26.31
C PRO A 72 9.92 -30.08 26.15
N ALA A 73 9.48 -28.82 26.11
CA ALA A 73 8.07 -28.49 25.95
C ALA A 73 7.61 -28.74 24.50
N GLU A 74 8.38 -28.29 23.52
CA GLU A 74 8.09 -28.54 22.11
C GLU A 74 8.21 -30.03 21.75
N MET A 75 9.19 -30.73 22.33
CA MET A 75 9.27 -32.19 22.23
C MET A 75 8.03 -32.86 22.82
N GLY A 76 7.56 -32.37 23.96
CA GLY A 76 6.33 -32.82 24.62
C GLY A 76 5.10 -32.70 23.73
N ARG A 77 4.92 -31.54 23.07
CA ARG A 77 3.82 -31.32 22.11
C ARG A 77 3.86 -32.32 20.94
N LEU A 78 5.04 -32.57 20.38
CA LEU A 78 5.19 -33.56 19.31
C LEU A 78 4.87 -34.99 19.78
N LEU A 79 5.28 -35.35 21.00
CA LEU A 79 4.94 -36.64 21.61
C LEU A 79 3.44 -36.77 21.92
N GLN A 80 2.80 -35.68 22.36
CA GLN A 80 1.37 -35.60 22.61
C GLN A 80 0.58 -35.91 21.33
N LEU A 81 0.94 -35.32 20.19
CA LEU A 81 0.29 -35.65 18.92
C LEU A 81 0.45 -37.14 18.54
N ILE A 82 1.62 -37.75 18.79
CA ILE A 82 1.84 -39.19 18.55
C ILE A 82 0.97 -40.04 19.49
N LEU A 83 0.86 -39.65 20.76
CA LEU A 83 -0.03 -40.28 21.73
C LEU A 83 -1.49 -40.19 21.26
N GLY A 84 -1.90 -39.04 20.74
CA GLY A 84 -3.21 -38.83 20.15
C GLY A 84 -3.51 -39.73 18.94
N CYS A 85 -2.52 -39.99 18.09
CA CYS A 85 -2.62 -41.03 17.07
C CYS A 85 -2.84 -42.42 17.71
N ALA A 86 -2.08 -42.78 18.74
CA ALA A 86 -2.13 -44.09 19.38
C ALA A 86 -3.49 -44.37 20.07
N VAL A 87 -4.12 -43.38 20.70
CA VAL A 87 -5.40 -43.57 21.40
C VAL A 87 -6.62 -43.43 20.49
N ASN A 88 -6.44 -43.01 19.24
CA ASN A 88 -7.51 -42.90 18.26
C ASN A 88 -7.39 -43.86 17.07
N CYS A 89 -6.31 -44.64 16.96
CA CYS A 89 -6.15 -45.65 15.91
C CYS A 89 -7.04 -46.89 16.13
N ASP A 90 -7.08 -47.80 15.15
CA ASP A 90 -7.85 -49.04 15.22
C ASP A 90 -7.44 -49.94 16.41
N LYS A 91 -6.16 -49.90 16.79
CA LYS A 91 -5.60 -50.65 17.93
C LYS A 91 -5.61 -49.87 19.24
N LYS A 92 -6.38 -48.78 19.35
CA LYS A 92 -6.41 -47.92 20.54
C LYS A 92 -6.59 -48.66 21.87
N GLN A 93 -7.35 -49.77 21.88
CA GLN A 93 -7.57 -50.54 23.10
C GLN A 93 -6.27 -51.15 23.66
N GLU A 94 -5.35 -51.61 22.81
CA GLU A 94 -4.05 -52.16 23.24
C GLU A 94 -3.17 -51.05 23.85
N HIS A 95 -3.17 -49.87 23.23
CA HIS A 95 -2.41 -48.71 23.71
C HIS A 95 -2.98 -48.14 25.01
N ILE A 96 -4.31 -48.02 25.13
CA ILE A 96 -4.99 -47.59 26.36
C ILE A 96 -4.74 -48.59 27.49
N GLN A 97 -4.82 -49.90 27.23
CA GLN A 97 -4.50 -50.92 28.23
C GLN A 97 -3.06 -50.81 28.71
N THR A 98 -2.11 -50.50 27.81
CA THR A 98 -0.71 -50.27 28.17
C THR A 98 -0.57 -49.03 29.07
N ILE A 99 -1.27 -47.94 28.77
CA ILE A 99 -1.30 -46.73 29.61
C ILE A 99 -1.78 -47.07 31.02
N MET A 100 -2.82 -47.90 31.16
CA MET A 100 -3.36 -48.33 32.46
C MET A 100 -2.40 -49.20 33.29
N THR A 101 -1.29 -49.67 32.73
CA THR A 101 -0.22 -50.39 33.47
C THR A 101 0.90 -49.48 33.97
N LEU A 102 0.89 -48.20 33.58
CA LEU A 102 1.88 -47.21 34.03
C LEU A 102 1.61 -46.76 35.47
N GLU A 103 2.56 -46.05 36.07
CA GLU A 103 2.37 -45.42 37.37
C GLU A 103 1.24 -44.38 37.35
N GLU A 104 0.47 -44.26 38.44
CA GLU A 104 -0.69 -43.36 38.54
C GLU A 104 -0.34 -41.89 38.20
N SER A 105 0.83 -41.43 38.63
CA SER A 105 1.36 -40.10 38.31
C SER A 105 1.52 -39.90 36.79
N VAL A 106 2.01 -40.92 36.08
CA VAL A 106 2.18 -40.90 34.62
C VAL A 106 0.84 -41.04 33.90
N GLN A 107 -0.06 -41.88 34.41
CA GLN A 107 -1.41 -42.02 33.87
C GLN A 107 -2.15 -40.69 33.87
N HIS A 108 -2.07 -39.93 34.98
CA HIS A 108 -2.71 -38.63 35.09
C HIS A 108 -2.15 -37.60 34.09
N MET A 109 -0.82 -37.58 33.90
CA MET A 109 -0.18 -36.74 32.89
C MET A 109 -0.61 -37.09 31.46
N VAL A 110 -0.67 -38.39 31.14
CA VAL A 110 -1.13 -38.89 29.83
C VAL A 110 -2.60 -38.58 29.61
N MET A 111 -3.45 -38.73 30.63
CA MET A 111 -4.87 -38.40 30.58
C MET A 111 -5.09 -36.91 30.29
N THR A 112 -4.36 -36.04 30.97
CA THR A 112 -4.41 -34.58 30.73
C THR A 112 -4.02 -34.26 29.29
N ALA A 113 -2.93 -34.85 28.80
CA ALA A 113 -2.47 -34.66 27.42
C ALA A 113 -3.50 -35.14 26.36
N ILE A 114 -4.24 -36.22 26.63
CA ILE A 114 -5.33 -36.71 25.76
C ILE A 114 -6.53 -35.76 25.81
N GLN A 115 -6.89 -35.27 27.00
CA GLN A 115 -8.02 -34.35 27.17
C GLN A 115 -7.79 -33.03 26.41
N GLU A 116 -6.58 -32.48 26.48
CA GLU A 116 -6.20 -31.29 25.70
C GLU A 116 -6.37 -31.50 24.19
N LEU A 117 -6.03 -32.69 23.68
CA LEU A 117 -6.19 -33.04 22.26
C LEU A 117 -7.64 -33.21 21.83
N MET A 118 -8.53 -33.60 22.75
CA MET A 118 -9.94 -33.88 22.47
C MET A 118 -10.87 -32.70 22.77
N SER A 119 -10.38 -31.67 23.46
CA SER A 119 -11.13 -30.46 23.74
C SER A 119 -11.47 -29.71 22.43
N LYS A 120 -12.76 -29.65 22.09
CA LYS A 120 -13.26 -29.02 20.84
C LYS A 120 -13.37 -27.49 20.93
N ASP A 121 -13.09 -26.90 22.09
CA ASP A 121 -13.32 -25.49 22.38
C ASP A 121 -12.07 -24.62 22.28
N ALA A 122 -11.01 -25.10 21.62
CA ALA A 122 -9.79 -24.31 21.45
C ALA A 122 -9.81 -23.47 20.15
N VAL A 123 -10.87 -22.69 19.98
CA VAL A 123 -11.02 -21.65 18.96
C VAL A 123 -11.67 -20.43 19.63
N ASP A 124 -10.88 -19.63 20.35
CA ASP A 124 -10.73 -18.18 20.08
C ASP A 124 -9.81 -17.48 21.12
N SER A 125 -8.66 -17.01 20.63
CA SER A 125 -7.83 -15.90 21.14
C SER A 125 -6.84 -16.17 22.32
N PRO A 126 -5.52 -16.03 22.08
CA PRO A 126 -4.54 -15.94 23.15
C PRO A 126 -4.53 -14.51 23.66
N THR A 127 -5.37 -14.20 24.66
CA THR A 127 -5.17 -13.12 25.66
C THR A 127 -6.36 -12.94 26.62
N ILE A 128 -7.51 -13.61 26.43
CA ILE A 128 -8.73 -13.36 27.22
C ILE A 128 -9.20 -14.57 28.05
N GLU A 129 -8.69 -15.79 27.83
CA GLU A 129 -9.16 -17.00 28.52
C GLU A 129 -8.77 -17.11 30.00
N ALA A 130 -7.70 -16.45 30.45
CA ALA A 130 -7.36 -16.42 31.88
C ALA A 130 -8.39 -15.67 32.74
N ALA A 131 -9.25 -14.84 32.14
CA ALA A 131 -10.31 -14.12 32.84
C ALA A 131 -11.64 -14.91 32.87
N GLY A 132 -11.99 -15.60 31.77
CA GLY A 132 -13.24 -16.35 31.66
C GLY A 132 -13.27 -17.63 32.49
N ASP A 133 -12.17 -18.37 32.54
CA ASP A 133 -12.06 -19.58 33.38
C ASP A 133 -12.03 -19.21 34.87
N LEU A 134 -11.37 -18.09 35.21
CA LEU A 134 -11.41 -17.52 36.56
C LEU A 134 -12.82 -17.05 36.93
N GLU A 135 -13.58 -16.46 36.01
CA GLU A 135 -14.95 -15.99 36.22
C GLU A 135 -15.92 -17.16 36.40
N GLN A 136 -15.75 -18.25 35.66
CA GLN A 136 -16.56 -19.46 35.79
C GLN A 136 -16.21 -20.26 37.05
N GLN A 137 -14.93 -20.31 37.43
CA GLN A 137 -14.45 -20.89 38.68
C GLN A 137 -14.86 -20.04 39.89
N LEU A 138 -14.86 -18.70 39.76
CA LEU A 138 -15.38 -17.75 40.75
C LEU A 138 -16.88 -17.93 40.90
N LYS A 139 -17.62 -18.12 39.82
CA LYS A 139 -19.06 -18.38 39.86
C LYS A 139 -19.39 -19.68 40.59
N ARG A 140 -18.69 -20.79 40.30
CA ARG A 140 -18.85 -22.05 41.06
C ARG A 140 -18.45 -21.89 42.53
N SER A 141 -17.39 -21.14 42.81
CA SER A 141 -16.94 -20.89 44.19
C SER A 141 -17.94 -20.04 44.97
N LEU A 142 -18.58 -19.06 44.32
CA LEU A 142 -19.66 -18.26 44.88
C LEU A 142 -20.91 -19.10 45.12
N GLU A 143 -21.29 -19.98 44.19
CA GLU A 143 -22.41 -20.91 44.35
C GLU A 143 -22.19 -21.85 45.55
N LEU A 144 -20.99 -22.45 45.68
CA LEU A 144 -20.62 -23.28 46.84
C LEU A 144 -20.57 -22.49 48.16
N LEU A 145 -20.12 -21.23 48.11
CA LEU A 145 -20.05 -20.37 49.29
C LEU A 145 -21.46 -19.95 49.74
N GLN A 146 -22.36 -19.69 48.79
CA GLN A 146 -23.76 -19.38 49.06
C GLN A 146 -24.51 -20.58 49.64
N GLU A 147 -24.22 -21.80 49.17
CA GLU A 147 -24.75 -23.04 49.73
C GLU A 147 -24.23 -23.28 51.15
N ALA A 148 -22.94 -23.07 51.41
CA ALA A 148 -22.36 -23.15 52.75
C ALA A 148 -22.89 -22.07 53.72
N GLU A 149 -23.17 -20.86 53.22
CA GLU A 149 -23.81 -19.80 54.00
C GLU A 149 -25.26 -20.17 54.37
N ALA A 150 -25.99 -20.80 53.46
CA ALA A 150 -27.34 -21.29 53.72
C ALA A 150 -27.34 -22.39 54.79
N GLU A 151 -26.45 -23.38 54.70
CA GLU A 151 -26.29 -24.43 55.72
C GLU A 151 -25.90 -23.85 57.09
N LYS A 152 -25.00 -22.85 57.10
CA LYS A 152 -24.59 -22.16 58.33
C LYS A 152 -25.77 -21.43 58.97
N GLU A 153 -26.61 -20.76 58.18
CA GLU A 153 -27.77 -20.05 58.71
C GLU A 153 -28.84 -21.02 59.22
N GLU A 154 -29.05 -22.16 58.54
CA GLU A 154 -29.92 -23.24 59.04
C GLU A 154 -29.44 -23.80 60.38
N LEU A 155 -28.14 -24.10 60.51
CA LEU A 155 -27.55 -24.53 61.78
C LEU A 155 -27.68 -23.47 62.87
N ARG A 156 -27.52 -22.19 62.52
CA ARG A 156 -27.67 -21.07 63.47
C ARG A 156 -29.12 -20.96 63.96
N GLN A 157 -30.10 -21.08 63.06
CA GLN A 157 -31.51 -21.11 63.43
C GLN A 157 -31.80 -22.29 64.36
N ARG A 158 -31.26 -23.48 64.05
CA ARG A 158 -31.39 -24.66 64.90
C ARG A 158 -30.81 -24.46 66.30
N CYS A 159 -29.65 -23.81 66.41
CA CYS A 159 -29.06 -23.46 67.69
C CYS A 159 -29.94 -22.46 68.47
N GLN A 160 -30.48 -21.43 67.81
CA GLN A 160 -31.39 -20.48 68.45
C GLN A 160 -32.69 -21.15 68.94
N GLU A 161 -33.27 -22.05 68.16
CA GLU A 161 -34.44 -22.84 68.56
C GLU A 161 -34.14 -23.66 69.84
N LEU A 162 -32.98 -24.30 69.89
CA LEU A 162 -32.54 -25.07 71.06
C LEU A 162 -32.29 -24.17 72.27
N ASP A 163 -31.67 -23.00 72.10
CA ASP A 163 -31.46 -22.03 73.17
C ASP A 163 -32.79 -21.52 73.75
N LEU A 164 -33.77 -21.22 72.89
CA LEU A 164 -35.12 -20.84 73.32
C LEU A 164 -35.83 -21.97 74.08
N GLN A 165 -35.68 -23.21 73.62
CA GLN A 165 -36.25 -24.37 74.29
C GLN A 165 -35.62 -24.61 75.68
N VAL A 166 -34.29 -24.45 75.78
CA VAL A 166 -33.59 -24.53 77.07
C VAL A 166 -34.04 -23.42 78.01
N ALA A 167 -34.15 -22.18 77.53
CA ALA A 167 -34.63 -21.05 78.33
C ALA A 167 -36.06 -21.30 78.85
N GLY A 168 -36.97 -21.78 77.99
CA GLY A 168 -38.34 -22.12 78.37
C GLY A 168 -38.40 -23.22 79.44
N LEU A 169 -37.65 -24.32 79.26
CA LEU A 169 -37.57 -25.40 80.26
C LEU A 169 -36.98 -24.92 81.59
N GLN A 170 -36.07 -23.96 81.56
CA GLN A 170 -35.43 -23.40 82.75
C GLN A 170 -36.38 -22.46 83.52
N GLU A 171 -37.20 -21.70 82.80
CA GLU A 171 -38.28 -20.89 83.37
C GLU A 171 -39.38 -21.77 83.98
N GLU A 172 -39.79 -22.85 83.30
CA GLU A 172 -40.74 -23.83 83.84
C GLU A 172 -40.20 -24.50 85.13
N ARG A 173 -38.94 -24.92 85.14
CA ARG A 173 -38.28 -25.47 86.33
C ARG A 173 -38.25 -24.47 87.49
N ASN A 174 -38.00 -23.19 87.21
CA ASN A 174 -37.99 -22.15 88.24
C ASN A 174 -39.40 -21.89 88.78
N SER A 175 -40.39 -21.84 87.90
CA SER A 175 -41.80 -21.64 88.26
C SER A 175 -42.31 -22.78 89.15
N LEU A 176 -42.02 -24.03 88.78
CA LEU A 176 -42.40 -25.21 89.55
C LEU A 176 -41.74 -25.24 90.93
N LEU A 177 -40.53 -24.69 91.08
CA LEU A 177 -39.89 -24.58 92.39
C LEU A 177 -40.48 -23.50 93.26
N ALA A 178 -40.80 -22.33 92.68
CA ALA A 178 -41.51 -21.29 93.41
C ALA A 178 -42.88 -21.78 93.89
N GLU A 179 -43.60 -22.55 93.06
CA GLU A 179 -44.86 -23.18 93.47
C GLU A 179 -44.66 -24.20 94.61
N ASN A 180 -43.60 -25.00 94.55
CA ASN A 180 -43.25 -25.94 95.62
C ASN A 180 -42.93 -25.24 96.96
N GLU A 181 -42.23 -24.11 96.91
CA GLU A 181 -41.92 -23.29 98.08
C GLU A 181 -43.20 -22.72 98.70
N VAL A 182 -44.10 -22.15 97.89
CA VAL A 182 -45.40 -21.63 98.34
C VAL A 182 -46.28 -22.74 98.92
N GLN A 183 -46.28 -23.94 98.32
CA GLN A 183 -47.02 -25.08 98.87
C GLN A 183 -46.44 -25.57 100.20
N ASN A 184 -45.11 -25.58 100.35
CA ASN A 184 -44.45 -25.89 101.62
C ASN A 184 -44.74 -24.84 102.71
N GLU A 185 -44.76 -23.55 102.36
CA GLU A 185 -45.14 -22.48 103.28
C GLU A 185 -46.60 -22.58 103.71
N ARG A 186 -47.51 -22.91 102.78
CA ARG A 186 -48.93 -23.18 103.09
C ARG A 186 -49.10 -24.39 104.01
N LEU A 187 -48.32 -25.45 103.83
CA LEU A 187 -48.33 -26.62 104.71
C LEU A 187 -47.83 -26.27 106.13
N ASN A 188 -46.84 -25.38 106.26
CA ASN A 188 -46.34 -24.92 107.55
C ASN A 188 -47.29 -23.95 108.28
N LEU A 189 -48.11 -23.18 107.54
CA LEU A 189 -49.10 -22.25 108.10
C LEU A 189 -50.39 -22.94 108.59
N LEU A 190 -50.72 -24.13 108.07
CA LEU A 190 -51.89 -24.90 108.51
C LEU A 190 -51.69 -25.60 109.88
N ASP A 191 -50.47 -25.60 110.44
CA ASP A 191 -50.14 -26.25 111.71
C ASP A 191 -50.28 -25.33 112.94
N SER A 192 -50.76 -24.09 112.75
CA SER A 192 -50.95 -23.14 113.85
C SER A 192 -52.19 -22.25 113.68
N SER A 193 -53.33 -22.67 114.22
CA SER A 193 -54.36 -21.73 114.70
C SER A 193 -55.46 -22.45 115.50
N GLU A 194 -55.41 -22.34 116.83
CA GLU A 194 -56.57 -22.56 117.70
C GLU A 194 -57.41 -21.26 117.79
N GLU A 195 -58.72 -21.39 117.59
CA GLU A 195 -59.73 -20.33 117.79
C GLU A 195 -59.79 -19.84 119.25
N PRO A 196 -60.15 -18.56 119.50
CA PRO A 196 -61.36 -18.39 120.33
C PRO A 196 -62.20 -17.09 120.14
N THR A 197 -63.52 -17.28 120.29
CA THR A 197 -64.53 -16.43 120.97
C THR A 197 -65.08 -15.12 120.35
N THR A 198 -66.41 -15.04 120.45
CA THR A 198 -67.37 -14.42 119.50
C THR A 198 -67.62 -12.91 119.66
N ILE A 199 -67.04 -12.21 120.65
CA ILE A 199 -67.27 -10.75 120.86
C ILE A 199 -66.03 -9.90 120.51
N VAL A 200 -64.83 -10.38 120.82
CA VAL A 200 -63.59 -9.85 120.23
C VAL A 200 -63.61 -10.13 118.72
N ALA A 201 -64.09 -11.31 118.32
CA ALA A 201 -64.33 -11.65 116.93
C ALA A 201 -65.18 -10.61 116.20
N LYS A 202 -66.25 -10.05 116.78
CA LYS A 202 -67.08 -9.05 116.07
C LYS A 202 -66.39 -7.72 115.82
N LYS A 203 -65.65 -7.19 116.80
CA LYS A 203 -64.91 -5.92 116.66
C LYS A 203 -63.64 -6.09 115.82
N TYR A 204 -63.00 -7.25 115.94
CA TYR A 204 -61.92 -7.70 115.07
C TYR A 204 -62.40 -7.87 113.63
N LEU A 205 -63.54 -8.53 113.41
CA LEU A 205 -64.20 -8.67 112.11
C LEU A 205 -64.54 -7.31 111.52
N GLN A 206 -64.97 -6.34 112.32
CA GLN A 206 -65.29 -5.00 111.83
C GLN A 206 -64.05 -4.22 111.38
N ILE A 207 -62.95 -4.27 112.16
CA ILE A 207 -61.66 -3.69 111.74
C ILE A 207 -61.09 -4.43 110.52
N GLN A 208 -61.23 -5.76 110.47
CA GLN A 208 -60.88 -6.56 109.30
C GLN A 208 -61.68 -6.15 108.07
N LEU A 209 -62.98 -5.86 108.23
CA LEU A 209 -63.85 -5.48 107.13
C LEU A 209 -63.48 -4.09 106.59
N GLU A 210 -63.15 -3.14 107.47
CA GLU A 210 -62.62 -1.82 107.10
C GLU A 210 -61.24 -1.93 106.42
N GLN A 211 -60.33 -2.76 106.95
CA GLN A 211 -59.02 -3.03 106.33
C GLN A 211 -59.16 -3.69 104.96
N LEU A 212 -60.04 -4.69 104.83
CA LEU A 212 -60.33 -5.36 103.56
C LEU A 212 -60.99 -4.41 102.55
N GLN A 213 -61.80 -3.45 103.00
CA GLN A 213 -62.35 -2.40 102.14
C GLN A 213 -61.26 -1.45 101.65
N GLU A 214 -60.39 -0.96 102.54
CA GLU A 214 -59.28 -0.09 102.18
C GLU A 214 -58.28 -0.80 101.25
N GLU A 215 -57.99 -2.07 101.51
CA GLU A 215 -57.20 -2.92 100.64
C GLU A 215 -57.89 -3.16 99.29
N ASN A 216 -59.22 -3.34 99.25
CA ASN A 216 -59.98 -3.41 98.00
C ASN A 216 -59.82 -2.14 97.16
N TYR A 217 -60.01 -0.96 97.78
CA TYR A 217 -59.85 0.32 97.07
C TYR A 217 -58.43 0.50 96.55
N ARG A 218 -57.42 0.10 97.33
CA ARG A 218 -56.02 0.16 96.90
C ARG A 218 -55.74 -0.80 95.75
N LEU A 219 -56.29 -2.01 95.80
CA LEU A 219 -56.18 -3.00 94.72
C LEU A 219 -56.93 -2.56 93.46
N GLU A 220 -58.10 -1.91 93.59
CA GLU A 220 -58.83 -1.32 92.47
C GLU A 220 -58.04 -0.20 91.81
N ALA A 221 -57.47 0.73 92.60
CA ALA A 221 -56.61 1.79 92.06
C ALA A 221 -55.37 1.21 91.34
N ALA A 222 -54.69 0.23 91.96
CA ALA A 222 -53.55 -0.43 91.34
C ALA A 222 -53.93 -1.16 90.05
N LYS A 223 -55.10 -1.83 90.02
CA LYS A 223 -55.62 -2.50 88.84
C LYS A 223 -55.91 -1.50 87.71
N ASP A 224 -56.47 -0.34 88.02
CA ASP A 224 -56.74 0.71 87.02
C ASP A 224 -55.43 1.31 86.49
N ASP A 225 -54.43 1.53 87.36
CA ASP A 225 -53.08 1.96 86.94
C ASP A 225 -52.39 0.92 86.05
N TYR A 226 -52.47 -0.37 86.41
CA TYR A 226 -51.95 -1.47 85.59
C TYR A 226 -52.68 -1.55 84.24
N ARG A 227 -53.99 -1.34 84.21
CA ARG A 227 -54.77 -1.31 82.98
C ARG A 227 -54.33 -0.18 82.06
N ALA A 228 -54.18 1.04 82.59
CA ALA A 228 -53.68 2.18 81.83
C ALA A 228 -52.25 1.93 81.31
N HIS A 229 -51.40 1.25 82.09
CA HIS A 229 -50.06 0.88 81.66
C HIS A 229 -50.08 -0.15 80.52
N CYS A 230 -50.94 -1.17 80.58
CA CYS A 230 -51.13 -2.13 79.50
C CYS A 230 -51.62 -1.44 78.21
N GLU A 231 -52.59 -0.53 78.29
CA GLU A 231 -53.10 0.21 77.14
C GLU A 231 -52.01 1.08 76.48
N GLU A 232 -51.14 1.72 77.27
CA GLU A 232 -50.01 2.49 76.73
C GLU A 232 -48.93 1.59 76.10
N LEU A 233 -48.64 0.43 76.71
CA LEU A 233 -47.72 -0.56 76.13
C LEU A 233 -48.26 -1.12 74.80
N GLU A 234 -49.55 -1.42 74.71
CA GLU A 234 -50.20 -1.83 73.46
C GLU A 234 -50.10 -0.75 72.39
N ARG A 235 -50.31 0.52 72.76
CA ARG A 235 -50.17 1.67 71.85
C ARG A 235 -48.74 1.78 71.32
N GLN A 236 -47.74 1.68 72.19
CA GLN A 236 -46.32 1.71 71.82
C GLN A 236 -45.94 0.51 70.95
N LEU A 237 -46.46 -0.68 71.24
CA LEU A 237 -46.25 -1.87 70.43
C LEU A 237 -46.76 -1.63 69.00
N ILE A 238 -48.00 -1.15 68.84
CA ILE A 238 -48.57 -0.83 67.52
C ILE A 238 -47.75 0.25 66.80
N GLU A 239 -47.31 1.30 67.49
CA GLU A 239 -46.50 2.36 66.90
C GLU A 239 -45.14 1.84 66.41
N THR A 240 -44.46 1.02 67.22
CA THR A 240 -43.20 0.38 66.81
C THR A 240 -43.38 -0.62 65.67
N GLN A 241 -44.52 -1.32 65.63
CA GLN A 241 -44.86 -2.28 64.60
C GLN A 241 -45.12 -1.57 63.25
N ASN A 242 -45.92 -0.50 63.25
CA ASN A 242 -46.12 0.35 62.06
C ASN A 242 -44.79 0.94 61.56
N ARG A 243 -43.92 1.36 62.48
CA ARG A 243 -42.60 1.90 62.12
C ARG A 243 -41.68 0.84 61.52
N ASN A 244 -41.75 -0.39 62.01
CA ASN A 244 -41.04 -1.51 61.40
C ASN A 244 -41.57 -1.83 59.99
N ASP A 245 -42.90 -1.80 59.79
CA ASP A 245 -43.51 -2.04 58.47
C ASP A 245 -43.10 -0.95 57.46
N GLU A 246 -43.07 0.32 57.86
CA GLU A 246 -42.55 1.42 57.04
C GLU A 246 -41.08 1.22 56.67
N LEU A 247 -40.24 0.85 57.65
CA LEU A 247 -38.82 0.58 57.41
C LEU A 247 -38.62 -0.63 56.50
N ALA A 248 -39.44 -1.67 56.63
CA ALA A 248 -39.42 -2.83 55.76
C ALA A 248 -39.78 -2.45 54.31
N SER A 249 -40.84 -1.65 54.12
CA SER A 249 -41.25 -1.16 52.79
C SER A 249 -40.16 -0.30 52.14
N LEU A 250 -39.53 0.60 52.89
CA LEU A 250 -38.40 1.41 52.39
C LEU A 250 -37.19 0.54 52.03
N ALA A 251 -36.92 -0.52 52.79
CA ALA A 251 -35.83 -1.45 52.49
C ALA A 251 -36.11 -2.24 51.20
N GLU A 252 -37.36 -2.64 50.95
CA GLU A 252 -37.79 -3.27 49.69
C GLU A 252 -37.65 -2.32 48.51
N GLU A 253 -38.11 -1.06 48.63
CA GLU A 253 -37.95 -0.05 47.59
C GLU A 253 -36.47 0.23 47.30
N SER A 254 -35.63 0.34 48.33
CA SER A 254 -34.19 0.51 48.16
C SER A 254 -33.53 -0.69 47.45
N ARG A 255 -34.02 -1.92 47.65
CA ARG A 255 -33.55 -3.10 46.92
C ARG A 255 -33.98 -3.03 45.45
N ALA A 256 -35.24 -2.73 45.18
CA ALA A 256 -35.76 -2.59 43.82
C ALA A 256 -35.02 -1.50 43.01
N LEU A 257 -34.74 -0.34 43.63
CA LEU A 257 -33.96 0.72 43.00
C LEU A 257 -32.52 0.30 42.73
N LYS A 258 -31.92 -0.52 43.60
CA LYS A 258 -30.57 -1.06 43.38
C LYS A 258 -30.55 -2.01 42.19
N ASP A 259 -31.53 -2.90 42.09
CA ASP A 259 -31.67 -3.82 40.95
C ASP A 259 -31.86 -3.05 39.63
N GLU A 260 -32.66 -1.97 39.63
CA GLU A 260 -32.82 -1.10 38.46
C GLU A 260 -31.52 -0.40 38.08
N ILE A 261 -30.75 0.10 39.05
CA ILE A 261 -29.43 0.70 38.80
C ILE A 261 -28.47 -0.33 38.18
N ASP A 262 -28.47 -1.56 38.67
CA ASP A 262 -27.59 -2.60 38.14
C ASP A 262 -28.01 -3.05 36.73
N PHE A 263 -29.31 -3.08 36.44
CA PHE A 263 -29.83 -3.26 35.08
C PHE A 263 -29.39 -2.12 34.15
N LEU A 264 -29.54 -0.86 34.57
CA LEU A 264 -29.15 0.31 33.79
C LEU A 264 -27.64 0.37 33.54
N ARG A 265 -26.82 -0.05 34.50
CA ARG A 265 -25.36 -0.18 34.32
C ARG A 265 -25.01 -1.21 33.26
N SER A 266 -25.61 -2.39 33.30
CA SER A 266 -25.42 -3.43 32.28
C SER A 266 -25.87 -2.96 30.89
N ALA A 267 -26.99 -2.24 30.82
CA ALA A 267 -27.46 -1.63 29.58
C ALA A 267 -26.49 -0.56 29.05
N ALA A 268 -25.92 0.27 29.93
CA ALA A 268 -24.92 1.28 29.57
C ALA A 268 -23.62 0.64 29.04
N ASP A 269 -23.13 -0.43 29.68
CA ASP A 269 -21.95 -1.16 29.22
C ASP A 269 -22.19 -1.79 27.83
N LYS A 270 -23.40 -2.33 27.61
CA LYS A 270 -23.79 -2.84 26.30
C LYS A 270 -23.85 -1.73 25.25
N ALA A 271 -24.38 -0.57 25.60
CA ALA A 271 -24.41 0.60 24.72
C ALA A 271 -22.99 1.06 24.35
N ALA A 272 -22.08 1.16 25.33
CA ALA A 272 -20.68 1.54 25.10
C ALA A 272 -19.96 0.55 24.16
N LYS A 273 -20.20 -0.76 24.32
CA LYS A 273 -19.68 -1.79 23.39
C LYS A 273 -20.22 -1.58 21.98
N LEU A 274 -21.52 -1.33 21.83
CA LEU A 274 -22.12 -1.06 20.52
C LEU A 274 -21.55 0.23 19.90
N GLU A 275 -21.40 1.30 20.66
CA GLU A 275 -20.77 2.54 20.19
C GLU A 275 -19.34 2.32 19.70
N ALA A 276 -18.53 1.55 20.43
CA ALA A 276 -17.18 1.18 20.00
C ALA A 276 -17.19 0.38 18.68
N THR A 277 -18.14 -0.54 18.49
CA THR A 277 -18.27 -1.27 17.23
C THR A 277 -18.71 -0.38 16.07
N VAL A 278 -19.62 0.57 16.32
CA VAL A 278 -20.04 1.56 15.31
C VAL A 278 -18.87 2.44 14.90
N GLU A 279 -18.04 2.86 15.85
CA GLU A 279 -16.86 3.67 15.56
C GLU A 279 -15.81 2.90 14.75
N SER A 280 -15.60 1.61 15.08
CA SER A 280 -14.78 0.71 14.25
C SER A 280 -15.31 0.59 12.82
N TYR A 281 -16.64 0.48 12.65
CA TYR A 281 -17.25 0.44 11.32
C TYR A 281 -17.15 1.77 10.57
N ARG A 282 -17.27 2.92 11.25
CA ARG A 282 -17.03 4.24 10.64
C ARG A 282 -15.64 4.35 10.07
N LYS A 283 -14.62 3.98 10.87
CA LYS A 283 -13.22 3.98 10.42
C LYS A 283 -13.00 3.08 9.20
N LYS A 284 -13.56 1.86 9.20
CA LYS A 284 -13.51 0.97 8.02
C LYS A 284 -14.17 1.59 6.78
N LEU A 285 -15.22 2.37 6.96
CA LEU A 285 -15.93 3.08 5.89
C LEU A 285 -15.10 4.23 5.32
N GLU A 286 -14.37 4.95 6.18
CA GLU A 286 -13.37 5.95 5.78
C GLU A 286 -12.25 5.32 4.96
N ASP A 287 -11.67 4.21 5.44
CA ASP A 287 -10.63 3.46 4.72
C ASP A 287 -11.13 2.99 3.34
N LEU A 288 -12.38 2.53 3.23
CA LEU A 288 -13.00 2.16 1.96
C LEU A 288 -13.17 3.36 1.01
N ASN A 289 -13.49 4.54 1.54
CA ASN A 289 -13.60 5.76 0.73
C ASN A 289 -12.23 6.20 0.22
N ASP A 290 -11.19 6.10 1.04
CA ASP A 290 -9.82 6.40 0.61
C ASP A 290 -9.31 5.41 -0.42
N LEU A 291 -9.60 4.12 -0.26
CA LEU A 291 -9.30 3.11 -1.28
C LEU A 291 -10.03 3.41 -2.60
N ARG A 292 -11.30 3.80 -2.56
CA ARG A 292 -12.05 4.23 -3.76
C ARG A 292 -11.43 5.44 -4.44
N ARG A 293 -10.94 6.44 -3.67
CA ARG A 293 -10.22 7.59 -4.22
C ARG A 293 -8.91 7.18 -4.89
N GLN A 294 -8.16 6.27 -4.27
CA GLN A 294 -6.92 5.72 -4.85
C GLN A 294 -7.21 4.97 -6.15
N VAL A 295 -8.25 4.13 -6.19
CA VAL A 295 -8.66 3.42 -7.41
C VAL A 295 -9.00 4.41 -8.52
N LYS A 296 -9.82 5.43 -8.22
CA LYS A 296 -10.16 6.47 -9.21
C LYS A 296 -8.92 7.22 -9.71
N SER A 297 -8.00 7.58 -8.82
CA SER A 297 -6.73 8.22 -9.21
C SER A 297 -5.89 7.30 -10.12
N LEU A 298 -5.85 6.00 -9.84
CA LEU A 298 -5.14 5.03 -10.68
C LEU A 298 -5.82 4.88 -12.05
N GLU A 299 -7.16 4.83 -12.10
CA GLU A 299 -7.93 4.80 -13.34
C GLU A 299 -7.65 6.06 -14.20
N ASP A 300 -7.66 7.25 -13.59
CA ASP A 300 -7.37 8.51 -14.27
C ASP A 300 -5.92 8.53 -14.82
N THR A 301 -4.94 8.06 -14.05
CA THR A 301 -3.55 7.95 -14.54
C THR A 301 -3.40 6.94 -15.67
N ASN A 302 -4.12 5.82 -15.62
CA ASN A 302 -4.09 4.80 -16.67
C ASN A 302 -4.75 5.32 -17.95
N LEU A 303 -5.84 6.08 -17.83
CA LEU A 303 -6.45 6.79 -18.95
C LEU A 303 -5.47 7.77 -19.60
N MET A 304 -4.71 8.53 -18.78
CA MET A 304 -3.69 9.44 -19.26
C MET A 304 -2.56 8.69 -20.00
N TYR A 305 -2.09 7.56 -19.48
CA TYR A 305 -1.11 6.72 -20.16
C TYR A 305 -1.63 6.15 -21.48
N MET A 306 -2.88 5.71 -21.53
CA MET A 306 -3.55 5.27 -22.75
C MET A 306 -3.60 6.39 -23.80
N HIS A 307 -4.01 7.59 -23.40
CA HIS A 307 -4.06 8.75 -24.30
C HIS A 307 -2.66 9.14 -24.82
N ASN A 308 -1.65 9.15 -23.95
CA ASN A 308 -0.26 9.40 -24.33
C ASN A 308 0.29 8.33 -25.27
N THR A 309 -0.10 7.06 -25.07
CA THR A 309 0.32 5.98 -25.97
C THR A 309 -0.27 6.16 -27.36
N VAL A 310 -1.57 6.45 -27.46
CA VAL A 310 -2.24 6.69 -28.75
C VAL A 310 -1.63 7.89 -29.48
N THR A 311 -1.38 8.99 -28.79
CA THR A 311 -0.75 10.19 -29.39
C THR A 311 0.67 9.89 -29.89
N LEU A 312 1.48 9.16 -29.12
CA LEU A 312 2.82 8.71 -29.56
C LEU A 312 2.75 7.76 -30.76
N GLU A 313 1.76 6.87 -30.82
CA GLU A 313 1.53 6.00 -31.99
C GLU A 313 1.18 6.82 -33.25
N GLU A 314 0.37 7.87 -33.12
CA GLU A 314 0.05 8.78 -34.22
C GLU A 314 1.28 9.56 -34.69
N GLU A 315 2.09 10.07 -33.76
CA GLU A 315 3.36 10.74 -34.08
C GLU A 315 4.34 9.79 -34.78
N LEU A 316 4.45 8.54 -34.31
CA LEU A 316 5.26 7.52 -34.95
C LEU A 316 4.79 7.24 -36.38
N LYS A 317 3.48 7.19 -36.61
CA LYS A 317 2.91 7.03 -37.95
C LYS A 317 3.26 8.19 -38.87
N LYS A 318 3.19 9.44 -38.38
CA LYS A 318 3.60 10.64 -39.13
C LYS A 318 5.10 10.61 -39.44
N ALA A 319 5.93 10.27 -38.46
CA ALA A 319 7.38 10.14 -38.63
C ALA A 319 7.74 9.07 -39.67
N ASN A 320 7.06 7.92 -39.66
CA ASN A 320 7.25 6.87 -40.66
C ASN A 320 6.83 7.32 -42.06
N ALA A 321 5.74 8.07 -42.21
CA ALA A 321 5.33 8.64 -43.48
C ALA A 321 6.37 9.65 -44.01
N ALA A 322 6.87 10.53 -43.14
CA ALA A 322 7.94 11.48 -43.49
C ALA A 322 9.23 10.77 -43.89
N ARG A 323 9.59 9.68 -43.19
CA ARG A 323 10.75 8.84 -43.54
C ARG A 323 10.58 8.19 -44.91
N ALA A 324 9.39 7.68 -45.23
CA ALA A 324 9.11 7.11 -46.55
C ALA A 324 9.28 8.17 -47.65
N GLN A 325 8.81 9.41 -47.42
CA GLN A 325 9.04 10.53 -48.35
C GLN A 325 10.53 10.91 -48.47
N LEU A 326 11.28 10.87 -47.37
CA LEU A 326 12.73 11.14 -47.41
C LEU A 326 13.46 10.09 -48.27
N GLU A 327 13.11 8.81 -48.18
CA GLU A 327 13.71 7.76 -49.01
C GLU A 327 13.35 7.92 -50.50
N THR A 328 12.14 8.39 -50.83
CA THR A 328 11.80 8.69 -52.24
C THR A 328 12.61 9.87 -52.77
N TYR A 329 12.75 10.96 -52.01
CA TYR A 329 13.60 12.09 -52.39
C TYR A 329 15.06 11.69 -52.52
N LYS A 330 15.59 10.87 -51.60
CA LYS A 330 16.96 10.35 -51.68
C LYS A 330 17.19 9.55 -52.96
N ARG A 331 16.23 8.70 -53.36
CA ARG A 331 16.28 7.99 -54.64
C ARG A 331 16.25 8.94 -55.84
N GLN A 332 15.39 9.96 -55.82
CA GLN A 332 15.36 10.98 -56.88
C GLN A 332 16.70 11.73 -57.00
N VAL A 333 17.33 12.08 -55.88
CA VAL A 333 18.66 12.71 -55.88
C VAL A 333 19.71 11.78 -56.49
N GLN A 334 19.70 10.49 -56.15
CA GLN A 334 20.60 9.50 -56.75
C GLN A 334 20.39 9.34 -58.26
N ASP A 335 19.14 9.29 -58.72
CA ASP A 335 18.81 9.21 -60.14
C ASP A 335 19.26 10.47 -60.90
N LEU A 336 19.04 11.66 -60.34
CA LEU A 336 19.52 12.92 -60.91
C LEU A 336 21.04 12.99 -60.93
N HIS A 337 21.72 12.57 -59.87
CA HIS A 337 23.18 12.52 -59.82
C HIS A 337 23.74 11.58 -60.90
N THR A 338 23.10 10.42 -61.09
CA THR A 338 23.47 9.47 -62.15
C THR A 338 23.28 10.08 -63.54
N LYS A 339 22.14 10.77 -63.79
CA LYS A 339 21.89 11.50 -65.04
C LYS A 339 22.91 12.60 -65.28
N LEU A 340 23.21 13.40 -64.27
CA LEU A 340 24.22 14.46 -64.36
C LEU A 340 25.59 13.88 -64.70
N SER A 341 25.99 12.78 -64.06
CA SER A 341 27.25 12.09 -64.38
C SER A 341 27.29 11.59 -65.83
N MET A 342 26.18 11.06 -66.34
CA MET A 342 26.08 10.62 -67.74
C MET A 342 26.19 11.79 -68.72
N GLU A 343 25.49 12.91 -68.47
CA GLU A 343 25.60 14.09 -69.32
C GLU A 343 26.97 14.77 -69.24
N THR A 344 27.61 14.76 -68.06
CA THR A 344 28.98 15.23 -67.90
C THR A 344 29.93 14.40 -68.77
N LYS A 345 29.87 13.06 -68.70
CA LYS A 345 30.68 12.18 -69.56
C LYS A 345 30.42 12.38 -71.05
N ARG A 346 29.17 12.64 -71.43
CA ARG A 346 28.79 12.94 -72.81
C ARG A 346 29.38 14.28 -73.27
N ALA A 347 29.30 15.31 -72.45
CA ALA A 347 29.90 16.62 -72.72
C ALA A 347 31.43 16.52 -72.83
N ASP A 348 32.10 15.76 -71.96
CA ASP A 348 33.54 15.50 -72.04
C ASP A 348 33.92 14.81 -73.35
N THR A 349 33.14 13.80 -73.77
CA THR A 349 33.34 13.08 -75.04
C THR A 349 33.20 14.02 -76.24
N MET A 350 32.15 14.86 -76.25
CA MET A 350 31.96 15.85 -77.31
C MET A 350 33.08 16.88 -77.34
N THR A 351 33.54 17.33 -76.17
CA THR A 351 34.66 18.28 -76.07
C THR A 351 35.94 17.67 -76.66
N TYR A 352 36.23 16.40 -76.33
CA TYR A 352 37.36 15.66 -76.91
C TYR A 352 37.23 15.48 -78.43
N ASP A 353 36.05 15.16 -78.93
CA ASP A 353 35.84 15.05 -80.38
C ASP A 353 35.99 16.40 -81.09
N MET A 354 35.53 17.49 -80.47
CA MET A 354 35.69 18.86 -80.98
C MET A 354 37.17 19.27 -81.02
N THR A 355 37.94 19.06 -79.95
CA THR A 355 39.38 19.38 -79.94
C THR A 355 40.12 18.58 -81.00
N ARG A 356 39.84 17.27 -81.13
CA ARG A 356 40.43 16.43 -82.18
C ARG A 356 40.08 16.90 -83.59
N LEU A 357 38.84 17.34 -83.83
CA LEU A 357 38.43 17.90 -85.13
C LEU A 357 39.10 19.25 -85.40
N GLN A 358 39.24 20.08 -84.37
CA GLN A 358 39.95 21.35 -84.46
C GLN A 358 41.43 21.15 -84.79
N GLU A 359 42.12 20.23 -84.13
CA GLU A 359 43.52 19.86 -84.44
C GLU A 359 43.67 19.37 -85.89
N LYS A 360 42.73 18.55 -86.38
CA LYS A 360 42.69 18.11 -87.79
C LYS A 360 42.48 19.28 -88.74
N GLN A 361 41.57 20.20 -88.41
CA GLN A 361 41.33 21.39 -89.21
C GLN A 361 42.58 22.27 -89.27
N GLU A 362 43.26 22.49 -88.13
CA GLU A 362 44.51 23.25 -88.06
C GLU A 362 45.62 22.59 -88.89
N ALA A 363 45.75 21.26 -88.85
CA ALA A 363 46.69 20.52 -89.67
C ALA A 363 46.40 20.69 -91.18
N LEU A 364 45.14 20.59 -91.59
CA LEU A 364 44.72 20.82 -92.98
C LEU A 364 44.95 22.26 -93.43
N VAL A 365 44.76 23.25 -92.55
CA VAL A 365 45.06 24.66 -92.84
C VAL A 365 46.55 24.85 -93.07
N LYS A 366 47.42 24.30 -92.20
CA LYS A 366 48.88 24.34 -92.38
C LYS A 366 49.32 23.67 -93.68
N GLU A 367 48.70 22.54 -94.03
CA GLU A 367 48.97 21.87 -95.30
C GLU A 367 48.52 22.71 -96.50
N LYS A 368 47.33 23.31 -96.44
CA LYS A 368 46.84 24.26 -97.45
C LYS A 368 47.79 25.44 -97.62
N GLU A 369 48.25 26.05 -96.53
CA GLU A 369 49.24 27.14 -96.54
C GLU A 369 50.55 26.69 -97.19
N ARG A 370 51.06 25.50 -96.85
CA ARG A 370 52.25 24.92 -97.48
C ARG A 370 52.07 24.72 -98.98
N LEU A 371 50.91 24.21 -99.42
CA LEU A 371 50.58 24.06 -100.84
C LEU A 371 50.47 25.41 -101.56
N ILE A 372 49.94 26.45 -100.89
CA ILE A 372 49.92 27.82 -101.41
C ILE A 372 51.35 28.33 -101.63
N VAL A 373 52.23 28.18 -100.64
CA VAL A 373 53.65 28.59 -100.76
C VAL A 373 54.34 27.82 -101.88
N GLN A 374 54.14 26.50 -101.97
CA GLN A 374 54.70 25.69 -103.07
C GLN A 374 54.18 26.13 -104.43
N ARG A 375 52.87 26.38 -104.54
CA ARG A 375 52.25 26.90 -105.76
C ARG A 375 52.85 28.25 -106.14
N ASP A 376 53.02 29.17 -105.18
CA ASP A 376 53.54 30.51 -105.46
C ASP A 376 55.02 30.47 -105.83
N ALA A 377 55.84 29.64 -105.20
CA ALA A 377 57.21 29.37 -105.63
C ALA A 377 57.26 28.75 -107.04
N LEU A 378 56.35 27.82 -107.37
CA LEU A 378 56.25 27.26 -108.72
C LEU A 378 55.78 28.28 -109.76
N LYS A 379 54.95 29.25 -109.36
CA LYS A 379 54.58 30.39 -110.21
C LYS A 379 55.77 31.31 -110.42
N GLU A 380 56.48 31.68 -109.35
CA GLU A 380 57.68 32.52 -109.40
C GLU A 380 58.75 31.89 -110.30
N THR A 381 59.07 30.61 -110.12
CA THR A 381 59.98 29.88 -111.02
C THR A 381 59.47 29.79 -112.46
N ASN A 382 58.15 29.64 -112.70
CA ASN A 382 57.59 29.76 -114.05
C ASN A 382 57.74 31.17 -114.63
N GLU A 383 57.54 32.21 -113.82
CA GLU A 383 57.70 33.61 -114.20
C GLU A 383 59.17 33.93 -114.47
N GLU A 384 60.11 33.42 -113.66
CA GLU A 384 61.56 33.50 -113.89
C GLU A 384 61.98 32.77 -115.16
N LEU A 385 61.43 31.57 -115.42
CA LEU A 385 61.66 30.84 -116.67
C LEU A 385 61.07 31.59 -117.87
N ARG A 386 59.89 32.19 -117.74
CA ARG A 386 59.31 33.07 -118.76
C ARG A 386 60.13 34.32 -118.96
N CYS A 387 60.61 34.97 -117.90
CA CYS A 387 61.51 36.11 -117.96
C CYS A 387 62.85 35.74 -118.56
N SER A 388 63.35 34.53 -118.31
CA SER A 388 64.56 33.98 -118.93
C SER A 388 64.32 33.70 -120.42
N LEU A 389 63.16 33.17 -120.79
CA LEU A 389 62.73 33.02 -122.19
C LEU A 389 62.59 34.37 -122.87
N VAL A 390 62.00 35.35 -122.19
CA VAL A 390 61.83 36.72 -122.65
C VAL A 390 63.18 37.44 -122.68
N GLN A 391 64.12 37.16 -121.78
CA GLN A 391 65.52 37.61 -121.87
C GLN A 391 66.26 36.92 -123.02
N GLN A 392 65.96 35.66 -123.31
CA GLN A 392 66.50 34.91 -124.47
C GLN A 392 65.90 35.44 -125.78
N ASP A 393 64.63 35.84 -125.78
CA ASP A 393 63.93 36.54 -126.87
C ASP A 393 64.38 38.02 -126.96
N HIS A 394 64.74 38.68 -125.86
CA HIS A 394 65.27 40.06 -125.83
C HIS A 394 66.76 40.13 -126.17
N LEU A 395 67.52 39.05 -125.97
CA LEU A 395 68.83 38.85 -126.57
C LEU A 395 68.72 38.61 -128.08
N ASN A 396 67.53 38.23 -128.58
CA ASN A 396 67.19 38.17 -130.00
C ASN A 396 66.42 39.40 -130.52
N GLN A 397 65.95 40.33 -129.66
CA GLN A 397 65.21 41.53 -130.03
C GLN A 397 65.21 42.59 -128.89
N SER A 398 66.06 43.59 -129.07
CA SER A 398 66.24 44.79 -128.24
C SER A 398 64.95 45.63 -128.12
N GLY A 399 64.60 46.10 -126.90
CA GLY A 399 63.63 47.21 -126.72
C GLY A 399 62.92 47.32 -125.35
N GLU A 400 63.40 48.26 -124.51
CA GLU A 400 62.69 49.15 -123.55
C GLU A 400 61.97 48.67 -122.25
N SER A 401 62.44 49.27 -121.12
CA SER A 401 61.81 49.70 -119.83
C SER A 401 60.37 49.27 -119.48
N GLY A 402 59.99 48.87 -118.26
CA GLY A 402 60.47 49.16 -116.90
C GLY A 402 59.42 49.96 -116.12
N LEU A 403 58.69 49.37 -115.15
CA LEU A 403 57.89 50.09 -114.15
C LEU A 403 57.76 49.34 -112.80
N LYS A 404 57.83 50.12 -111.72
CA LYS A 404 57.83 49.80 -110.28
C LYS A 404 56.42 50.02 -109.67
N ASN A 405 56.07 49.29 -108.62
CA ASN A 405 54.92 49.59 -107.74
C ASN A 405 55.40 50.06 -106.35
N ASN A 406 54.86 51.20 -105.91
CA ASN A 406 55.13 51.93 -104.67
C ASN A 406 53.90 51.84 -103.75
N ASP A 407 54.04 51.34 -102.51
CA ASP A 407 53.01 51.48 -101.46
C ASP A 407 53.58 51.68 -100.02
N ASN A 408 54.86 52.09 -99.88
CA ASN A 408 55.48 52.35 -98.57
C ASN A 408 55.81 53.84 -98.30
N LEU A 409 55.31 54.76 -99.14
CA LEU A 409 55.71 56.17 -99.12
C LEU A 409 55.05 56.99 -97.98
N ALA A 410 54.01 56.48 -97.33
CA ALA A 410 53.30 57.20 -96.24
C ALA A 410 54.00 57.07 -94.88
N ALA A 411 54.75 55.99 -94.64
CA ALA A 411 55.48 55.79 -93.40
C ALA A 411 56.78 56.61 -93.35
N GLU A 412 57.34 57.01 -94.49
CA GLU A 412 58.69 57.58 -94.62
C GLU A 412 58.77 59.12 -94.54
N LEU A 413 57.63 59.82 -94.57
CA LEU A 413 57.57 61.28 -94.61
C LEU A 413 57.50 61.97 -93.22
N LEU A 414 57.35 61.23 -92.13
CA LEU A 414 57.43 61.78 -90.77
C LEU A 414 58.90 61.86 -90.33
N PRO A 415 59.43 63.01 -89.87
CA PRO A 415 60.77 63.10 -89.32
C PRO A 415 60.99 62.06 -88.22
N VAL A 416 62.19 61.51 -88.13
CA VAL A 416 62.54 60.35 -87.28
C VAL A 416 62.14 60.58 -85.82
N GLU A 417 62.28 61.82 -85.35
CA GLU A 417 61.94 62.26 -84.00
C GLU A 417 60.44 62.10 -83.70
N TYR A 418 59.56 62.35 -84.68
CA TYR A 418 58.12 62.16 -84.52
C TYR A 418 57.71 60.69 -84.59
N ARG A 419 58.43 59.86 -85.35
CA ARG A 419 58.20 58.41 -85.38
C ARG A 419 58.60 57.75 -84.06
N GLU A 420 59.75 58.13 -83.50
CA GLU A 420 60.14 57.66 -82.16
C GLU A 420 59.17 58.14 -81.08
N MET A 421 58.74 59.40 -81.13
CA MET A 421 57.73 59.94 -80.21
C MET A 421 56.41 59.16 -80.31
N PHE A 422 55.96 58.85 -81.52
CA PHE A 422 54.74 58.09 -81.75
C PHE A 422 54.83 56.67 -81.19
N ILE A 423 55.96 55.97 -81.41
CA ILE A 423 56.18 54.63 -80.85
C ILE A 423 56.23 54.68 -79.31
N ARG A 424 56.91 55.68 -78.72
CA ARG A 424 56.94 55.85 -77.26
C ARG A 424 55.55 56.13 -76.70
N LEU A 425 54.79 57.04 -77.30
CA LEU A 425 53.41 57.36 -76.90
C LEU A 425 52.46 56.17 -77.09
N GLN A 426 52.68 55.35 -78.12
CA GLN A 426 51.89 54.14 -78.37
C GLN A 426 52.23 53.04 -77.35
N HIS A 427 53.50 52.91 -76.98
CA HIS A 427 53.94 52.02 -75.90
C HIS A 427 53.42 52.50 -74.54
N GLU A 428 53.51 53.79 -74.25
CA GLU A 428 52.99 54.41 -73.03
C GLU A 428 51.47 54.25 -72.93
N ASN A 429 50.71 54.49 -74.00
CA ASN A 429 49.27 54.22 -74.03
C ASN A 429 48.95 52.75 -73.78
N LYS A 430 49.72 51.82 -74.37
CA LYS A 430 49.53 50.39 -74.15
C LYS A 430 49.80 50.02 -72.68
N MET A 431 50.85 50.59 -72.08
CA MET A 431 51.20 50.36 -70.68
C MET A 431 50.15 50.96 -69.72
N LEU A 432 49.71 52.20 -69.98
CA LEU A 432 48.65 52.86 -69.21
C LEU A 432 47.35 52.06 -69.26
N ARG A 433 46.99 51.53 -70.43
CA ARG A 433 45.78 50.72 -70.59
C ARG A 433 45.85 49.41 -69.81
N VAL A 434 46.99 48.71 -69.82
CA VAL A 434 47.17 47.49 -69.01
C VAL A 434 47.13 47.81 -67.52
N GLN A 435 47.71 48.93 -67.09
CA GLN A 435 47.67 49.36 -65.70
C GLN A 435 46.24 49.72 -65.26
N GLN A 436 45.47 50.39 -66.13
CA GLN A 436 44.07 50.71 -65.90
C GLN A 436 43.22 49.42 -65.81
N GLU A 437 43.36 48.51 -66.78
CA GLU A 437 42.68 47.20 -66.76
C GLU A 437 43.03 46.41 -65.48
N GLY A 438 44.29 46.46 -65.02
CA GLY A 438 44.71 45.87 -63.74
C GLY A 438 44.00 46.48 -62.53
N SER A 439 43.98 47.81 -62.44
CA SER A 439 43.31 48.53 -61.33
C SER A 439 41.79 48.34 -61.32
N GLU A 440 41.16 48.28 -62.50
CA GLU A 440 39.74 48.01 -62.65
C GLU A 440 39.41 46.58 -62.22
N ASN A 441 40.24 45.61 -62.58
CA ASN A 441 40.08 44.21 -62.16
C ASN A 441 40.24 44.04 -60.65
N GLU A 442 41.24 44.70 -60.03
CA GLU A 442 41.38 44.72 -58.57
C GLU A 442 40.14 45.32 -57.91
N ARG A 443 39.61 46.43 -58.45
CA ARG A 443 38.41 47.06 -57.92
C ARG A 443 37.17 46.18 -58.07
N ILE A 444 37.03 45.46 -59.19
CA ILE A 444 35.95 44.49 -59.40
C ILE A 444 36.06 43.35 -58.39
N ALA A 445 37.26 42.82 -58.15
CA ALA A 445 37.48 41.76 -57.16
C ALA A 445 37.13 42.20 -55.74
N GLU A 446 37.53 43.41 -55.33
CA GLU A 446 37.14 43.99 -54.04
C GLU A 446 35.61 44.13 -53.90
N LEU A 447 34.94 44.61 -54.94
CA LEU A 447 33.48 44.75 -54.95
C LEU A 447 32.77 43.39 -54.91
N GLN A 448 33.31 42.36 -55.56
CA GLN A 448 32.80 40.99 -55.48
C GLN A 448 32.90 40.44 -54.06
N VAL A 449 34.05 40.60 -53.39
CA VAL A 449 34.22 40.19 -51.99
C VAL A 449 33.24 40.92 -51.07
N GLN A 450 33.07 42.23 -51.24
CA GLN A 450 32.10 43.00 -50.45
C GLN A 450 30.66 42.55 -50.71
N LEU A 451 30.31 42.20 -51.95
CA LEU A 451 28.99 41.69 -52.29
C LEU A 451 28.74 40.33 -51.64
N GLU A 452 29.71 39.42 -51.68
CA GLU A 452 29.64 38.10 -51.02
C GLU A 452 29.51 38.25 -49.49
N GLU A 453 30.28 39.14 -48.87
CA GLU A 453 30.15 39.43 -47.43
C GLU A 453 28.76 39.98 -47.08
N LYS A 454 28.21 40.86 -47.92
CA LYS A 454 26.86 41.41 -47.71
C LYS A 454 25.79 40.35 -47.90
N GLN A 455 25.91 39.48 -48.89
CA GLN A 455 24.99 38.36 -49.12
C GLN A 455 25.04 37.36 -47.96
N ARG A 456 26.24 37.05 -47.46
CA ARG A 456 26.40 36.18 -46.29
C ARG A 456 25.73 36.79 -45.05
N LYS A 457 25.98 38.07 -44.75
CA LYS A 457 25.32 38.77 -43.63
C LYS A 457 23.80 38.83 -43.78
N MET A 458 23.31 39.02 -45.00
CA MET A 458 21.87 39.01 -45.29
C MET A 458 21.27 37.63 -45.00
N SER A 459 21.92 36.55 -45.45
CA SER A 459 21.48 35.18 -45.18
C SER A 459 21.50 34.86 -43.69
N GLU A 460 22.54 35.26 -42.95
CA GLU A 460 22.62 35.11 -41.49
C GLU A 460 21.43 35.82 -40.81
N LEU A 461 21.16 37.08 -41.15
CA LEU A 461 20.03 37.85 -40.61
C LEU A 461 18.67 37.24 -40.98
N GLU A 462 18.48 36.74 -42.20
CA GLU A 462 17.25 36.06 -42.61
C GLU A 462 17.00 34.80 -41.79
N THR A 463 18.06 34.02 -41.50
CA THR A 463 17.93 32.83 -40.65
C THR A 463 17.59 33.17 -39.20
N GLU A 464 18.22 34.21 -38.65
CA GLU A 464 17.92 34.69 -37.30
C GLU A 464 16.49 35.23 -37.20
N ASN A 465 16.05 35.99 -38.21
CA ASN A 465 14.69 36.53 -38.26
C ASN A 465 13.65 35.40 -38.34
N ARG A 466 13.89 34.36 -39.14
CA ARG A 466 13.02 33.17 -39.19
C ARG A 466 12.95 32.45 -37.84
N LEU A 467 14.07 32.31 -37.13
CA LEU A 467 14.11 31.68 -35.80
C LEU A 467 13.33 32.52 -34.78
N ASN A 468 13.52 33.83 -34.80
CA ASN A 468 12.80 34.77 -33.93
C ASN A 468 11.30 34.77 -34.23
N GLN A 469 10.89 34.72 -35.49
CA GLN A 469 9.49 34.58 -35.89
C GLN A 469 8.87 33.31 -35.29
N GLY A 470 9.56 32.16 -35.39
CA GLY A 470 9.10 30.90 -34.80
C GLY A 470 9.00 30.97 -33.27
N ARG A 471 9.96 31.59 -32.60
CA ARG A 471 9.91 31.80 -31.13
C ARG A 471 8.77 32.73 -30.72
N VAL A 472 8.47 33.74 -31.53
CA VAL A 472 7.31 34.61 -31.32
C VAL A 472 6.02 33.80 -31.46
N GLU A 473 5.89 32.96 -32.47
CA GLU A 473 4.73 32.07 -32.64
C GLU A 473 4.55 31.10 -31.47
N GLU A 474 5.63 30.47 -30.98
CA GLU A 474 5.60 29.62 -29.78
C GLU A 474 5.14 30.38 -28.54
N LEU A 475 5.65 31.59 -28.31
CA LEU A 475 5.22 32.42 -27.18
C LEU A 475 3.74 32.82 -27.30
N HIS A 476 3.25 33.12 -28.50
CA HIS A 476 1.83 33.40 -28.72
C HIS A 476 0.95 32.18 -28.41
N LEU A 477 1.39 30.97 -28.78
CA LEU A 477 0.69 29.72 -28.44
C LEU A 477 0.67 29.51 -26.92
N GLN A 478 1.81 29.66 -26.24
CA GLN A 478 1.88 29.54 -24.78
C GLN A 478 0.99 30.56 -24.06
N ILE A 479 0.96 31.81 -24.52
CA ILE A 479 0.05 32.84 -23.98
C ILE A 479 -1.40 32.45 -24.21
N GLY A 480 -1.75 31.93 -25.41
CA GLY A 480 -3.09 31.47 -25.72
C GLY A 480 -3.54 30.31 -24.85
N ASP A 481 -2.65 29.36 -24.58
CA ASP A 481 -2.92 28.22 -23.69
C ASP A 481 -3.08 28.68 -22.24
N LEU A 482 -2.22 29.58 -21.76
CA LEU A 482 -2.36 30.19 -20.43
C LEU A 482 -3.66 30.98 -20.29
N GLN A 483 -4.08 31.73 -21.31
CA GLN A 483 -5.36 32.45 -21.30
C GLN A 483 -6.55 31.49 -21.24
N LYS A 484 -6.52 30.38 -21.99
CA LYS A 484 -7.55 29.33 -21.91
C LYS A 484 -7.58 28.67 -20.53
N SER A 485 -6.42 28.35 -19.96
CA SER A 485 -6.34 27.81 -18.59
C SER A 485 -6.90 28.79 -17.57
N LEU A 486 -6.60 30.09 -17.69
CA LEU A 486 -7.14 31.12 -16.80
C LEU A 486 -8.65 31.29 -16.96
N GLN A 487 -9.17 31.24 -18.19
CA GLN A 487 -10.60 31.32 -18.47
C GLN A 487 -11.36 30.11 -17.91
N ASN A 488 -10.78 28.91 -18.02
CA ASN A 488 -11.35 27.69 -17.45
C ASN A 488 -11.35 27.70 -15.90
N GLN A 489 -10.33 28.28 -15.26
CA GLN A 489 -10.33 28.48 -13.81
C GLN A 489 -11.35 29.54 -13.35
N GLY A 490 -11.57 30.59 -14.16
CA GLY A 490 -12.60 31.60 -13.89
C GLY A 490 -14.02 31.06 -13.98
N SER A 491 -14.31 30.20 -14.96
CA SER A 491 -15.63 29.56 -15.10
C SER A 491 -15.91 28.49 -14.05
N GLU A 492 -14.88 27.81 -13.52
CA GLU A 492 -15.04 26.93 -12.36
C GLU A 492 -15.30 27.70 -11.05
N ALA A 493 -14.74 28.90 -10.90
CA ALA A 493 -14.98 29.75 -9.72
C ALA A 493 -16.38 30.38 -9.69
N GLU A 494 -16.96 30.74 -10.86
CA GLU A 494 -18.33 31.26 -10.94
C GLU A 494 -19.40 30.16 -10.77
N GLY A 495 -19.08 28.89 -11.03
CA GLY A 495 -19.99 27.75 -10.86
C GLY A 495 -20.21 27.29 -9.40
N ALA A 496 -19.33 27.67 -8.47
CA ALA A 496 -19.39 27.27 -7.07
C ALA A 496 -20.06 28.32 -6.14
N GLY A 497 -20.52 29.44 -6.69
CA GLY A 497 -20.89 30.63 -5.93
C GLY A 497 -22.38 31.01 -5.89
N VAL A 498 -23.34 30.10 -6.12
CA VAL A 498 -24.77 30.42 -5.90
C VAL A 498 -25.54 29.19 -5.39
N SER A 499 -25.76 29.10 -4.08
CA SER A 499 -26.92 28.39 -3.51
C SER A 499 -27.72 29.40 -2.66
N PRO A 500 -29.04 29.53 -2.87
CA PRO A 500 -29.85 30.56 -2.22
C PRO A 500 -30.28 30.11 -0.82
N ILE A 501 -30.01 30.93 0.20
CA ILE A 501 -30.58 30.78 1.53
C ILE A 501 -32.00 31.33 1.50
N ILE A 502 -32.98 30.43 1.63
CA ILE A 502 -34.39 30.70 1.83
C ILE A 502 -34.61 31.02 3.32
N PHE A 503 -35.26 32.16 3.60
CA PHE A 503 -35.98 32.42 4.84
C PHE A 503 -37.45 32.67 4.50
#